data_AF-A0A1E7FL42-F1
#
_entry.id   AF-A0A1E7FL42-F1
#
_cell.length_a   1.000
_cell.length_b   1.000
_cell.length_c   1.000
_cell.angle_alpha   90.00
_cell.angle_beta   90.00
_cell.angle_gamma   90.00
#
_symmetry.space_group_name_H-M   'P 1'
#
loop_
_entity.id
_entity.type
_entity.pdbx_description
1 polymer ?
#
loop_
_entity_poly.entity_id
_entity_poly.type
_entity_poly.pdbx_seq_one_letter_code
_entity_poly.pdbx_strand_id
1 'polypeptide(L)'
;MASSSTKSVQKLLQNSTILKRGAEYARQEIFGHVPILEGASTGTKTAKKAFTGPYIEKYYPVSINTYARKIHGSGWETEYEERKRIKLVQRRRKGKGPPKKGAGARSGKKKK
;
A
#
# COMPACT_ATOMS: atom_id res chain seq x y z
N MET A 1 -12.57 38.03 -1.85
CA MET A 1 -13.39 38.93 -2.69
C MET A 1 -12.53 39.46 -3.82
N ALA A 2 -12.84 39.18 -5.08
CA ALA A 2 -12.03 39.65 -6.22
C ALA A 2 -12.34 41.13 -6.53
N SER A 3 -11.29 41.95 -6.77
CA SER A 3 -11.42 43.40 -7.00
C SER A 3 -12.15 43.72 -8.31
N SER A 4 -12.69 44.94 -8.44
CA SER A 4 -13.43 45.37 -9.64
C SER A 4 -12.57 45.33 -10.92
N SER A 5 -11.25 45.54 -10.82
CA SER A 5 -10.34 45.52 -11.98
C SER A 5 -10.19 44.12 -12.57
N THR A 6 -10.09 43.08 -11.73
CA THR A 6 -9.92 41.69 -12.21
C THR A 6 -11.14 41.19 -12.97
N LYS A 7 -12.33 41.69 -12.62
CA LYS A 7 -13.59 41.34 -13.31
C LYS A 7 -13.67 41.92 -14.73
N SER A 8 -13.16 43.14 -14.93
CA SER A 8 -13.14 43.78 -16.26
C SER A 8 -12.21 43.05 -17.23
N VAL A 9 -11.02 42.66 -16.75
CA VAL A 9 -10.04 41.87 -17.50
C VAL A 9 -10.58 40.48 -17.84
N GLN A 10 -11.25 39.81 -16.88
CA GLN A 10 -11.94 38.55 -17.13
C GLN A 10 -12.99 38.66 -18.24
N LYS A 11 -13.77 39.75 -18.26
CA LYS A 11 -14.81 39.97 -19.28
C LYS A 11 -14.20 40.18 -20.68
N LEU A 12 -13.07 40.87 -20.76
CA LEU A 12 -12.31 41.08 -22.00
C LEU A 12 -11.69 39.78 -22.54
N LEU A 13 -11.14 38.96 -21.64
CA LEU A 13 -10.65 37.61 -21.95
C LEU A 13 -11.78 36.69 -22.42
N GLN A 14 -12.99 36.82 -21.86
CA GLN A 14 -14.13 36.00 -22.28
C GLN A 14 -14.63 36.31 -23.71
N ASN A 15 -14.43 37.52 -24.21
CA ASN A 15 -15.01 37.98 -25.47
C ASN A 15 -14.07 37.88 -26.69
N SER A 16 -12.76 37.68 -26.48
CA SER A 16 -11.78 37.60 -27.58
C SER A 16 -11.10 36.23 -27.66
N THR A 17 -11.14 35.61 -28.85
CA THR A 17 -10.55 34.28 -29.08
C THR A 17 -9.02 34.30 -29.07
N ILE A 18 -8.41 35.39 -29.54
CA ILE A 18 -6.94 35.56 -29.60
C ILE A 18 -6.34 35.67 -28.20
N LEU A 19 -6.90 36.51 -27.32
CA LEU A 19 -6.40 36.66 -25.96
C LEU A 19 -6.59 35.38 -25.14
N LYS A 20 -7.67 34.61 -25.38
CA LYS A 20 -7.84 33.27 -24.78
C LYS A 20 -6.71 32.33 -25.13
N ARG A 21 -6.38 32.23 -26.43
CA ARG A 21 -5.28 31.37 -26.90
C ARG A 21 -3.93 31.78 -26.32
N GLY A 22 -3.64 33.09 -26.28
CA GLY A 22 -2.40 33.60 -25.68
C GLY A 22 -2.32 33.33 -24.18
N ALA A 23 -3.42 33.51 -23.45
CA ALA A 23 -3.49 33.21 -22.02
C ALA A 23 -3.38 31.70 -21.74
N GLU A 24 -3.98 30.85 -22.57
CA GLU A 24 -3.85 29.39 -22.47
C GLU A 24 -2.42 28.94 -22.76
N TYR A 25 -1.78 29.50 -23.79
CA TYR A 25 -0.38 29.24 -24.10
C TYR A 25 0.53 29.61 -22.93
N ALA A 26 0.41 30.83 -22.40
CA ALA A 26 1.17 31.27 -21.25
C ALA A 26 0.91 30.37 -20.01
N ARG A 27 -0.32 29.88 -19.82
CA ARG A 27 -0.65 28.97 -18.71
C ARG A 27 -0.02 27.58 -18.86
N GLN A 28 0.08 27.08 -20.09
CA GLN A 28 0.76 25.81 -20.39
C GLN A 28 2.27 25.96 -20.19
N GLU A 29 2.86 27.04 -20.71
CA GLU A 29 4.30 27.29 -20.67
C GLU A 29 4.80 27.61 -19.25
N ILE A 30 4.14 28.54 -18.55
CA ILE A 30 4.59 29.03 -17.23
C ILE A 30 4.30 28.01 -16.14
N PHE A 31 3.11 27.39 -16.16
CA PHE A 31 2.63 26.57 -15.05
C PHE A 31 2.51 25.08 -15.39
N GLY A 32 2.89 24.66 -16.60
CA GLY A 32 2.83 23.25 -17.01
C GLY A 32 1.40 22.70 -17.06
N HIS A 33 0.39 23.54 -17.29
CA HIS A 33 -0.98 23.04 -17.42
C HIS A 33 -1.12 22.21 -18.70
N VAL A 34 -1.83 21.08 -18.61
CA VAL A 34 -2.15 20.25 -19.78
C VAL A 34 -3.24 20.95 -20.62
N PRO A 35 -3.11 21.02 -21.97
CA PRO A 35 -4.15 21.58 -22.83
C PRO A 35 -5.48 20.83 -22.68
N ILE A 36 -6.59 21.57 -22.71
CA ILE A 36 -7.93 20.99 -22.72
C ILE A 36 -8.25 20.62 -24.16
N LEU A 37 -8.19 19.33 -24.48
CA LEU A 37 -8.63 18.81 -25.78
C LEU A 37 -10.16 18.62 -25.72
N GLU A 38 -10.91 19.39 -26.51
CA GLU A 38 -12.35 19.23 -26.60
C GLU A 38 -12.70 17.85 -27.16
N GLY A 39 -13.55 17.09 -26.46
CA GLY A 39 -14.01 15.77 -26.90
C GLY A 39 -13.06 14.60 -26.61
N ALA A 40 -11.88 14.82 -26.01
CA ALA A 40 -10.91 13.75 -25.71
C ALA A 40 -10.53 13.65 -24.22
N SER A 41 -10.37 12.42 -23.73
CA SER A 41 -9.86 12.17 -22.38
C SER A 41 -8.33 12.27 -22.36
N THR A 42 -7.80 13.29 -21.67
CA THR A 42 -6.34 13.50 -21.52
C THR A 42 -5.70 12.63 -20.43
N GLY A 43 -6.48 11.79 -19.72
CA GLY A 43 -5.95 10.96 -18.61
C GLY A 43 -5.51 11.75 -17.36
N THR A 44 -5.62 13.07 -17.36
CA THR A 44 -5.21 13.98 -16.27
C THR A 44 -5.85 13.61 -14.92
N LYS A 45 -7.10 13.11 -14.93
CA LYS A 45 -7.77 12.63 -13.71
C LYS A 45 -7.01 11.47 -13.07
N THR A 46 -6.48 10.54 -13.88
CA THR A 46 -5.71 9.39 -13.39
C THR A 46 -4.33 9.83 -12.94
N ALA A 47 -3.65 10.69 -13.71
CA ALA A 47 -2.33 11.22 -13.36
C ALA A 47 -2.33 12.00 -12.03
N LYS A 48 -3.44 12.69 -11.71
CA LYS A 48 -3.62 13.42 -10.44
C LYS A 48 -3.94 12.54 -9.24
N LYS A 49 -4.28 11.26 -9.43
CA LYS A 49 -4.56 10.37 -8.30
C LYS A 49 -3.26 10.09 -7.56
N ALA A 50 -3.25 10.37 -6.26
CA ALA A 50 -2.14 9.96 -5.41
C ALA A 50 -2.06 8.43 -5.33
N PHE A 51 -0.84 7.89 -5.35
CA PHE A 51 -0.64 6.46 -5.17
C PHE A 51 -0.98 6.05 -3.74
N THR A 52 -1.86 5.07 -3.60
CA THR A 52 -2.28 4.52 -2.31
C THR A 52 -1.51 3.25 -1.92
N GLY A 53 -0.67 2.72 -2.80
CA GLY A 53 0.11 1.48 -2.60
C GLY A 53 0.83 1.41 -1.25
N PRO A 54 1.61 2.43 -0.85
CA PRO A 54 2.33 2.41 0.43
C PRO A 54 1.42 2.32 1.67
N TYR A 55 0.20 2.85 1.60
CA TYR A 55 -0.77 2.77 2.68
C TYR A 55 -1.43 1.39 2.75
N ILE A 56 -1.69 0.79 1.57
CA ILE A 56 -2.26 -0.55 1.46
C ILE A 56 -1.25 -1.61 1.93
N GLU A 57 0.02 -1.47 1.53
CA GLU A 57 1.09 -2.36 1.95
C GLU A 57 1.26 -2.39 3.48
N LYS A 58 1.13 -1.24 4.14
CA LYS A 58 1.30 -1.07 5.58
C LYS A 58 0.02 -1.31 6.39
N TYR A 59 -1.01 -1.91 5.79
CA TYR A 59 -2.29 -2.13 6.46
C TYR A 59 -2.15 -2.98 7.73
N TYR A 60 -1.34 -4.05 7.68
CA TYR A 60 -1.03 -4.85 8.85
C TYR A 60 0.33 -4.45 9.44
N PRO A 61 0.42 -4.11 10.73
CA PRO A 61 1.69 -3.75 11.34
C PRO A 61 2.61 -4.98 11.41
N VAL A 62 3.89 -4.76 11.13
CA VAL A 62 4.91 -5.81 11.30
C VAL A 62 5.15 -6.03 12.80
N SER A 63 5.10 -7.29 13.23
CA SER A 63 5.36 -7.66 14.63
C SER A 63 6.79 -7.30 15.05
N ILE A 64 6.94 -6.76 16.25
CA ILE A 64 8.26 -6.51 16.87
C ILE A 64 9.11 -7.78 16.97
N ASN A 65 8.47 -8.94 17.07
CA ASN A 65 9.15 -10.23 17.16
C ASN A 65 10.06 -10.49 15.95
N THR A 66 9.67 -10.03 14.76
CA THR A 66 10.48 -10.19 13.55
C THR A 66 11.81 -9.45 13.66
N TYR A 67 11.78 -8.26 14.26
CA TYR A 67 12.98 -7.45 14.49
C TYR A 67 13.80 -7.97 15.67
N ALA A 68 13.14 -8.31 16.78
CA ALA A 68 13.80 -8.85 17.96
C ALA A 68 14.57 -10.15 17.66
N ARG A 69 14.04 -11.03 16.79
CA ARG A 69 14.76 -12.23 16.31
C ARG A 69 15.99 -11.91 15.45
N LYS A 70 16.00 -10.79 14.73
CA LYS A 70 17.19 -10.38 13.95
C LYS A 70 18.32 -9.91 14.87
N ILE A 71 17.98 -9.22 15.95
CA ILE A 71 18.95 -8.64 16.89
C ILE A 71 19.47 -9.70 17.87
N HIS A 72 18.57 -10.43 18.53
CA HIS A 72 18.91 -11.40 19.56
C HIS A 72 19.13 -12.82 19.00
N GLY A 73 19.04 -12.99 17.68
CA GLY A 73 19.21 -14.27 17.01
C GLY A 73 18.23 -15.34 17.49
N SER A 74 18.73 -16.57 17.66
CA SER A 74 17.95 -17.72 18.12
C SER A 74 17.52 -17.67 19.59
N GLY A 75 17.97 -16.66 20.35
CA GLY A 75 17.64 -16.50 21.76
C GLY A 75 16.28 -15.83 22.01
N TRP A 76 15.71 -15.14 21.02
CA TRP A 76 14.41 -14.48 21.18
C TRP A 76 13.25 -15.44 20.98
N GLU A 77 12.41 -15.53 22.01
CA GLU A 77 11.14 -16.25 21.96
C GLU A 77 10.04 -15.42 22.59
N THR A 78 8.84 -15.58 22.06
CA THR A 78 7.64 -15.05 22.72
C THR A 78 7.23 -15.96 23.87
N GLU A 79 6.57 -15.40 24.88
CA GLU A 79 6.01 -16.17 25.99
C GLU A 79 5.11 -17.33 25.51
N TYR A 80 4.34 -17.11 24.44
CA TYR A 80 3.51 -18.16 23.85
C TYR A 80 4.34 -19.32 23.27
N GLU A 81 5.44 -19.01 22.58
CA GLU A 81 6.34 -20.03 22.02
C GLU A 81 7.05 -20.82 23.11
N GLU A 82 7.50 -20.15 24.17
CA GLU A 82 8.11 -20.76 25.33
C GLU A 82 7.12 -21.75 26.00
N ARG A 83 5.90 -21.29 26.32
CA ARG A 83 4.84 -22.15 26.88
C ARG A 83 4.54 -23.34 25.97
N LYS A 84 4.45 -23.12 24.65
CA LYS A 84 4.21 -24.18 23.66
C LYS A 84 5.32 -25.21 23.64
N ARG A 85 6.58 -24.77 23.74
CA ARG A 85 7.78 -25.62 23.78
C ARG A 85 7.84 -26.47 25.03
N ILE A 86 7.61 -25.88 26.21
CA ILE A 86 7.51 -26.63 27.48
C ILE A 86 6.39 -27.68 27.40
N LYS A 87 5.21 -27.29 26.91
CA LYS A 87 4.07 -28.19 26.72
C LYS A 87 4.40 -29.35 25.78
N LEU A 88 5.12 -29.09 24.69
CA LEU A 88 5.52 -30.10 23.72
C LEU A 88 6.48 -31.12 24.34
N VAL A 89 7.45 -30.66 25.13
CA VAL A 89 8.39 -31.54 25.86
C VAL A 89 7.62 -32.47 26.80
N GLN A 90 6.69 -31.93 27.60
CA GLN A 90 5.85 -32.74 28.49
C GLN A 90 5.00 -33.77 27.73
N ARG A 91 4.42 -33.41 26.58
CA ARG A 91 3.65 -34.36 25.76
C ARG A 91 4.51 -35.46 25.17
N ARG A 92 5.73 -35.14 24.71
CA ARG A 92 6.69 -36.13 24.20
C ARG A 92 7.09 -37.13 25.28
N ARG A 93 7.35 -36.67 26.52
CA ARG A 93 7.62 -37.54 27.67
C ARG A 93 6.49 -38.53 27.94
N LYS A 94 5.23 -38.12 27.71
CA LYS A 94 4.04 -38.98 27.86
C LYS A 94 3.77 -39.89 26.64
N GLY A 95 4.63 -39.91 25.62
CA GLY A 95 4.37 -40.62 24.36
C GLY A 95 3.24 -40.02 23.51
N LYS A 96 2.69 -38.86 23.90
CA LYS A 96 1.57 -38.16 23.23
C LYS A 96 2.05 -37.01 22.35
N GLY A 97 3.32 -37.04 21.93
CA GLY A 97 3.89 -36.09 20.98
C GLY A 97 3.32 -36.29 19.57
N PRO A 98 3.39 -35.28 18.69
CA PRO A 98 3.03 -35.46 17.29
C PRO A 98 3.96 -36.52 16.64
N PRO A 99 3.42 -37.48 15.87
CA PRO A 99 4.23 -38.48 15.20
C PRO A 99 5.06 -37.86 14.06
N LYS A 100 6.09 -38.59 13.59
CA LYS A 100 6.83 -38.20 12.38
C LYS A 100 5.86 -38.07 11.20
N LYS A 101 6.07 -37.07 10.34
CA LYS A 101 5.28 -36.89 9.11
C LYS A 101 5.24 -38.21 8.32
N GLY A 102 4.05 -38.68 7.96
CA GLY A 102 3.87 -39.95 7.26
C GLY A 102 3.86 -41.21 8.15
N ALA A 103 4.10 -41.10 9.46
CA ALA A 103 4.01 -42.21 10.43
C ALA A 103 2.71 -42.17 11.25
N GLY A 104 1.67 -41.52 10.73
CA GLY A 104 0.36 -41.49 11.38
C GLY A 104 -0.32 -42.86 11.35
N ALA A 105 -1.28 -43.10 12.24
CA ALA A 105 -1.95 -44.40 12.38
C ALA A 105 -2.53 -44.97 11.07
N ARG A 106 -2.89 -44.12 10.10
CA ARG A 106 -3.40 -44.55 8.79
C ARG A 106 -2.32 -45.04 7.82
N SER A 107 -1.05 -44.64 7.96
CA SER A 107 0.00 -45.06 7.03
C SER A 107 0.46 -46.50 7.26
N GLY A 108 0.49 -46.94 8.52
CA GLY A 108 0.80 -48.33 8.87
C GLY A 108 -0.27 -49.32 8.41
N LYS A 109 -1.52 -48.88 8.19
CA LYS A 109 -2.62 -49.73 7.72
C LYS A 109 -2.51 -50.15 6.25
N LYS A 110 -1.76 -49.43 5.41
CA LYS A 110 -1.57 -49.79 3.98
C LYS A 110 -0.43 -50.78 3.73
N LYS A 111 0.44 -50.99 4.71
CA LYS A 111 1.59 -51.92 4.62
C LYS A 111 1.30 -53.31 5.16
N LYS A 112 0.09 -53.55 5.66
CA LYS A 112 -0.38 -54.84 6.16
C LYS A 112 -1.38 -55.41 5.20
#